data_AF-A0A1Y2V5U7-F1
#
_entry.id   AF-A0A1Y2V5U7-F1
#
_cell.length_a   1.000
_cell.length_b   1.000
_cell.length_c   1.000
_cell.angle_alpha   90.00
_cell.angle_beta   90.00
_cell.angle_gamma   90.00
#
_symmetry.space_group_name_H-M   'P 1'
#
loop_
_entity.id
_entity.type
_entity.pdbx_description
1 polymer ?
#
loop_
_entity_poly.entity_id
_entity_poly.type
_entity_poly.pdbx_seq_one_letter_code
_entity_poly.pdbx_strand_id
1 'polypeptide(L)'
;PSAASGGIPNPTPQYLAHASLPPFVLPQERQILVVIDLNGTLLYRPDHLRPTYFVERPHAYSFLNYCIETFKVVIWSSAKSQNVMKMCKQLLDPKQLRKIVAVWGRESFGLSPIDFKQRVQCYKRLSLLWMDEQIAATHPEAYKGKRWSQADTVLIDDSVEKARSEPYNLIHIPTYEGDKEKDGEILPQVHDYINELARTADISTFIRSRPFQADPTWRLP
;
A
#
# COMPACT_ATOMS: atom_id res chain seq x y z
N PRO A 1 -8.22 15.60 -9.33
CA PRO A 1 -7.02 16.13 -10.02
C PRO A 1 -7.40 16.54 -11.44
N SER A 2 -6.78 17.58 -11.97
CA SER A 2 -6.97 18.04 -13.35
C SER A 2 -6.50 16.99 -14.36
N ALA A 3 -6.89 17.14 -15.64
CA ALA A 3 -6.37 16.32 -16.73
C ALA A 3 -4.83 16.38 -16.83
N ALA A 4 -4.23 17.52 -16.49
CA ALA A 4 -2.78 17.70 -16.44
C ALA A 4 -2.08 16.83 -15.35
N SER A 5 -2.84 16.32 -14.37
CA SER A 5 -2.38 15.37 -13.35
C SER A 5 -2.90 13.95 -13.59
N GLY A 6 -3.26 13.64 -14.84
CA GLY A 6 -3.83 12.36 -15.26
C GLY A 6 -5.29 12.14 -14.87
N GLY A 7 -6.00 13.18 -14.42
CA GLY A 7 -7.45 13.13 -14.13
C GLY A 7 -7.87 12.14 -13.05
N ILE A 8 -9.16 11.83 -13.00
CA ILE A 8 -9.72 10.74 -12.19
C ILE A 8 -9.52 9.44 -12.98
N PRO A 9 -8.74 8.45 -12.50
CA PRO A 9 -8.53 7.22 -13.23
C PRO A 9 -9.76 6.30 -13.13
N ASN A 10 -9.86 5.36 -14.06
CA ASN A 10 -10.74 4.19 -13.95
C ASN A 10 -9.89 2.93 -14.23
N PRO A 11 -10.30 1.75 -13.73
CA PRO A 11 -9.64 0.51 -14.08
C PRO A 11 -9.67 0.28 -15.59
N THR A 12 -8.55 -0.18 -16.15
CA THR A 12 -8.51 -0.49 -17.58
C THR A 12 -9.33 -1.75 -17.88
N PRO A 13 -9.90 -1.89 -19.08
CA PRO A 13 -10.59 -3.12 -19.47
C PRO A 13 -9.69 -4.36 -19.34
N GLN A 14 -8.40 -4.22 -19.64
CA GLN A 14 -7.41 -5.29 -19.54
C GLN A 14 -7.17 -5.72 -18.08
N TYR A 15 -7.07 -4.75 -17.16
CA TYR A 15 -6.99 -5.00 -15.72
C TYR A 15 -8.20 -5.81 -15.24
N LEU A 16 -9.42 -5.34 -15.57
CA LEU A 16 -10.66 -5.99 -15.14
C LEU A 16 -10.82 -7.39 -15.74
N ALA A 17 -10.45 -7.58 -17.00
CA ALA A 17 -10.50 -8.89 -17.65
C ALA A 17 -9.57 -9.89 -16.96
N HIS A 18 -8.33 -9.50 -16.68
CA HIS A 18 -7.37 -10.36 -15.98
C HIS A 18 -7.83 -10.66 -14.55
N ALA A 19 -8.23 -9.65 -13.78
CA ALA A 19 -8.73 -9.85 -12.42
C ALA A 19 -10.01 -10.73 -12.37
N SER A 20 -10.71 -10.93 -13.50
CA SER A 20 -11.88 -11.84 -13.59
C SER A 20 -11.50 -13.31 -13.70
N LEU A 21 -10.22 -13.64 -13.91
CA LEU A 21 -9.77 -15.02 -14.03
C LEU A 21 -9.92 -15.76 -12.69
N PRO A 22 -10.08 -17.10 -12.71
CA PRO A 22 -10.13 -17.89 -11.48
C PRO A 22 -8.83 -17.78 -10.68
N PRO A 23 -8.89 -17.59 -9.35
CA PRO A 23 -7.70 -17.56 -8.51
C PRO A 23 -7.04 -18.95 -8.43
N PHE A 24 -5.72 -18.96 -8.30
CA PHE A 24 -4.93 -20.18 -8.14
C PHE A 24 -3.98 -20.06 -6.94
N VAL A 25 -4.00 -21.08 -6.07
CA VAL A 25 -3.13 -21.18 -4.90
C VAL A 25 -1.83 -21.87 -5.29
N LEU A 26 -0.71 -21.26 -4.91
CA LEU A 26 0.63 -21.79 -5.12
C LEU A 26 1.01 -22.77 -4.01
N PRO A 27 1.85 -23.77 -4.31
CA PRO A 27 2.34 -24.71 -3.31
C PRO A 27 3.31 -24.07 -2.30
N GLN A 28 3.95 -22.95 -2.68
CA GLN A 28 4.91 -22.21 -1.86
C GLN A 28 4.62 -20.71 -1.94
N GLU A 29 5.04 -20.01 -0.89
CA GLU A 29 5.04 -18.55 -0.85
C GLU A 29 6.01 -17.98 -1.88
N ARG A 30 5.69 -16.80 -2.40
CA ARG A 30 6.56 -16.05 -3.30
C ARG A 30 6.73 -14.61 -2.80
N GLN A 31 7.76 -13.94 -3.34
CA GLN A 31 7.93 -12.52 -3.09
C GLN A 31 6.76 -11.73 -3.70
N ILE A 32 6.25 -10.75 -2.95
CA ILE A 32 5.27 -9.77 -3.38
C ILE A 32 5.76 -8.35 -3.06
N LEU A 33 5.18 -7.37 -3.75
CA LEU A 33 5.37 -5.94 -3.49
C LEU A 33 4.21 -5.43 -2.62
N VAL A 34 4.50 -5.06 -1.38
CA VAL A 34 3.54 -4.52 -0.43
C VAL A 34 3.68 -3.00 -0.38
N VAL A 35 2.65 -2.30 -0.83
CA VAL A 35 2.56 -0.84 -0.85
C VAL A 35 1.71 -0.40 0.33
N ILE A 36 2.23 0.45 1.20
CA ILE A 36 1.57 0.79 2.48
C ILE A 36 1.36 2.30 2.56
N ASP A 37 0.11 2.73 2.79
CA ASP A 37 -0.18 4.10 3.19
C ASP A 37 0.29 4.41 4.61
N LEU A 38 0.32 5.69 4.98
CA LEU A 38 0.67 6.10 6.35
C LEU A 38 -0.55 6.57 7.12
N ASN A 39 -1.15 7.69 6.72
CA ASN A 39 -2.12 8.39 7.55
C ASN A 39 -3.51 7.78 7.39
N GLY A 40 -4.11 7.34 8.50
CA GLY A 40 -5.33 6.53 8.51
C GLY A 40 -5.05 5.03 8.39
N THR A 41 -3.81 4.64 8.07
CA THR A 41 -3.41 3.23 7.84
C THR A 41 -2.47 2.70 8.91
N LEU A 42 -1.27 3.27 9.07
CA LEU A 42 -0.29 2.89 10.11
C LEU A 42 -0.22 3.89 11.26
N LEU A 43 -0.69 5.11 11.04
CA LEU A 43 -0.65 6.20 12.01
C LEU A 43 -1.80 7.17 11.79
N TYR A 44 -2.11 7.96 12.80
CA TYR A 44 -3.06 9.05 12.72
C TYR A 44 -2.36 10.38 13.02
N ARG A 45 -2.56 11.39 12.16
CA ARG A 45 -2.05 12.75 12.38
C ARG A 45 -3.18 13.68 12.83
N PRO A 46 -3.30 13.98 14.14
CA PRO A 46 -4.37 14.83 14.66
C PRO A 46 -4.21 16.30 14.27
N ASP A 47 -3.00 16.74 13.93
CA ASP A 47 -2.69 18.13 13.68
C ASP A 47 -1.99 18.32 12.33
N HIS A 48 -2.66 18.96 11.39
CA HIS A 48 -2.11 19.23 10.06
C HIS A 48 -0.97 20.26 10.08
N LEU A 49 -0.89 21.12 11.10
CA LEU A 49 0.18 22.10 11.28
C LEU A 49 1.46 21.47 11.85
N ARG A 50 1.33 20.32 12.53
CA ARG A 50 2.45 19.49 13.01
C ARG A 50 2.51 18.18 12.22
N PRO A 51 2.95 18.21 10.95
CA PRO A 51 2.79 17.09 10.03
C PRO A 51 3.59 15.82 10.37
N THR A 52 4.48 15.89 11.36
CA THR A 52 5.28 14.77 11.85
C THR A 52 4.88 14.31 13.24
N TYR A 53 3.93 14.98 13.89
CA TYR A 53 3.30 14.51 15.12
C TYR A 53 2.18 13.56 14.76
N PHE A 54 2.23 12.34 15.29
CA PHE A 54 1.25 11.31 15.01
C PHE A 54 1.05 10.40 16.22
N VAL A 55 -0.10 9.73 16.24
CA VAL A 55 -0.39 8.59 17.11
C VAL A 55 -0.19 7.35 16.26
N GLU A 56 0.67 6.44 16.69
CA GLU A 56 0.87 5.16 16.01
C GLU A 56 -0.39 4.28 16.15
N ARG A 57 -0.74 3.57 15.07
CA ARG A 57 -1.78 2.54 15.11
C ARG A 57 -1.30 1.34 15.93
N PRO A 58 -2.14 0.69 16.75
CA PRO A 58 -1.76 -0.56 17.40
C PRO A 58 -1.08 -1.53 16.44
N HIS A 59 0.04 -2.11 16.87
CA HIS A 59 0.89 -3.03 16.11
C HIS A 59 1.60 -2.48 14.85
N ALA A 60 1.56 -1.17 14.57
CA ALA A 60 2.14 -0.65 13.32
C ALA A 60 3.65 -0.92 13.19
N TYR A 61 4.43 -0.74 14.25
CA TYR A 61 5.85 -1.10 14.26
C TYR A 61 6.07 -2.58 13.92
N SER A 62 5.44 -3.48 14.68
CA SER A 62 5.62 -4.93 14.51
C SER A 62 5.18 -5.40 13.13
N PHE A 63 4.03 -4.91 12.66
CA PHE A 63 3.51 -5.18 11.33
C PHE A 63 4.47 -4.71 10.23
N LEU A 64 4.90 -3.44 10.29
CA LEU A 64 5.79 -2.87 9.28
C LEU A 64 7.17 -3.56 9.28
N ASN A 65 7.71 -3.86 10.46
CA ASN A 65 8.95 -4.63 10.59
C ASN A 65 8.83 -6.00 9.92
N TYR A 66 7.75 -6.74 10.20
CA TYR A 66 7.49 -8.02 9.55
C TYR A 66 7.42 -7.88 8.03
N CYS A 67 6.65 -6.91 7.51
CA CYS A 67 6.56 -6.70 6.08
C CYS A 67 7.92 -6.40 5.44
N ILE A 68 8.78 -5.64 6.11
CA ILE A 68 10.13 -5.29 5.61
C ILE A 68 11.06 -6.51 5.60
N GLU A 69 10.95 -7.41 6.57
CA GLU A 69 11.77 -8.62 6.64
C GLU A 69 11.31 -9.70 5.65
N THR A 70 10.01 -9.76 5.33
CA THR A 70 9.42 -10.81 4.49
C THR A 70 9.23 -10.38 3.04
N PHE A 71 8.80 -9.14 2.80
CA PHE A 71 8.34 -8.67 1.49
C PHE A 71 9.18 -7.53 0.91
N LYS A 72 8.89 -7.14 -0.34
CA LYS A 72 9.38 -5.87 -0.89
C LYS A 72 8.39 -4.78 -0.51
N VAL A 73 8.84 -3.76 0.21
CA VAL A 73 7.94 -2.73 0.77
C VAL A 73 8.15 -1.38 0.10
N VAL A 74 7.05 -0.75 -0.29
CA VAL A 74 7.01 0.66 -0.69
C VAL A 74 6.09 1.41 0.28
N ILE A 75 6.58 2.52 0.83
CA ILE A 75 5.71 3.47 1.55
C ILE A 75 5.21 4.48 0.53
N TRP A 76 3.89 4.66 0.41
CA TRP A 76 3.32 5.64 -0.50
C TRP A 76 2.27 6.48 0.23
N SER A 77 2.56 7.76 0.49
CA SER A 77 1.65 8.65 1.22
C SER A 77 1.34 9.92 0.43
N SER A 78 0.12 10.44 0.57
CA SER A 78 -0.31 11.72 -0.03
C SER A 78 0.34 12.97 0.62
N ALA A 79 1.07 12.79 1.72
CA ALA A 79 1.86 13.83 2.37
C ALA A 79 3.15 14.13 1.58
N LYS A 80 3.70 15.34 1.73
CA LYS A 80 4.97 15.73 1.09
C LYS A 80 6.11 14.78 1.51
N SER A 81 6.97 14.38 0.59
CA SER A 81 8.05 13.39 0.79
C SER A 81 8.91 13.67 2.02
N GLN A 82 9.23 14.94 2.31
CA GLN A 82 9.98 15.31 3.51
C GLN A 82 9.30 14.92 4.83
N ASN A 83 7.96 14.99 4.88
CA ASN A 83 7.19 14.63 6.08
C ASN A 83 7.04 13.12 6.16
N VAL A 84 6.82 12.46 5.02
CA VAL A 84 6.79 10.99 4.93
C VAL A 84 8.09 10.40 5.47
N MET A 85 9.23 10.89 5.00
CA MET A 85 10.54 10.44 5.45
C MET A 85 10.76 10.66 6.96
N LYS A 86 10.31 11.79 7.51
CA LYS A 86 10.38 12.05 8.96
C LYS A 86 9.48 11.12 9.78
N MET A 87 8.31 10.74 9.25
CA MET A 87 7.44 9.74 9.91
C MET A 87 8.07 8.35 9.84
N CYS A 88 8.59 7.94 8.69
CA CYS A 88 9.29 6.65 8.57
C CYS A 88 10.49 6.56 9.53
N LYS A 89 11.27 7.64 9.70
CA LYS A 89 12.39 7.69 10.66
C LYS A 89 11.98 7.64 12.13
N GLN A 90 10.73 7.95 12.45
CA GLN A 90 10.19 7.79 13.81
C GLN A 90 9.67 6.37 14.03
N LEU A 91 9.08 5.75 13.00
CA LEU A 91 8.60 4.38 13.05
C LEU A 91 9.70 3.33 12.95
N LEU A 92 10.80 3.60 12.25
CA LEU A 92 11.77 2.60 11.87
C LEU A 92 13.20 3.02 12.20
N ASP A 93 14.02 2.02 12.50
CA ASP A 93 15.46 2.21 12.65
C ASP A 93 16.16 2.35 11.27
N PRO A 94 17.40 2.87 11.24
CA PRO A 94 18.15 3.05 9.99
C PRO A 94 18.43 1.77 9.20
N LYS A 95 18.48 0.59 9.84
CA LYS A 95 18.68 -0.69 9.14
C LYS A 95 17.41 -1.10 8.41
N GLN A 96 16.26 -0.98 9.07
CA GLN A 96 14.94 -1.25 8.48
C GLN A 96 14.66 -0.30 7.31
N LEU A 97 14.93 1.00 7.47
CA LEU A 97 14.72 1.99 6.40
C LEU A 97 15.50 1.68 5.12
N ARG A 98 16.71 1.11 5.22
CA ARG A 98 17.52 0.74 4.05
C ARG A 98 16.96 -0.44 3.26
N LYS A 99 16.06 -1.22 3.86
CA LYS A 99 15.40 -2.36 3.21
C LYS A 99 14.13 -1.96 2.45
N ILE A 100 13.58 -0.77 2.72
CA ILE A 100 12.43 -0.24 1.98
C ILE A 100 12.84 0.04 0.53
N VAL A 101 12.04 -0.44 -0.42
CA VAL A 101 12.28 -0.27 -1.86
C VAL A 101 12.16 1.21 -2.25
N ALA A 102 11.10 1.87 -1.82
CA ALA A 102 10.90 3.29 -2.06
C ALA A 102 10.03 3.94 -0.97
N VAL A 103 10.27 5.23 -0.73
CA VAL A 103 9.41 6.09 0.09
C VAL A 103 8.89 7.21 -0.79
N TRP A 104 7.64 7.07 -1.22
CA TRP A 104 6.93 7.98 -2.12
C TRP A 104 6.01 8.91 -1.34
N GLY A 105 6.14 10.20 -1.62
CA GLY A 105 5.26 11.25 -1.12
C GLY A 105 4.33 11.80 -2.20
N ARG A 106 3.75 12.97 -1.92
CA ARG A 106 2.90 13.74 -2.82
C ARG A 106 3.54 13.96 -4.20
N GLU A 107 4.86 14.13 -4.20
CA GLU A 107 5.70 14.36 -5.38
C GLU A 107 5.62 13.19 -6.38
N SER A 108 5.35 11.97 -5.92
CA SER A 108 5.28 10.77 -6.75
C SER A 108 3.92 10.55 -7.42
N PHE A 109 2.93 11.42 -7.21
CA PHE A 109 1.59 11.26 -7.78
C PHE A 109 1.44 11.81 -9.21
N GLY A 110 2.51 12.39 -9.77
CA GLY A 110 2.45 13.02 -11.10
C GLY A 110 1.52 14.23 -11.17
N LEU A 111 1.41 14.98 -10.06
CA LEU A 111 0.55 16.16 -10.00
C LEU A 111 1.18 17.34 -10.76
N SER A 112 0.35 18.07 -11.50
CA SER A 112 0.73 19.37 -12.06
C SER A 112 1.11 20.34 -10.92
N PRO A 113 1.93 21.38 -11.20
CA PRO A 113 2.33 22.34 -10.17
C PRO A 113 1.15 23.03 -9.45
N ILE A 114 0.01 23.18 -10.14
CA ILE A 114 -1.22 23.76 -9.58
C ILE A 114 -1.87 22.76 -8.62
N ASP A 115 -2.13 21.53 -9.08
CA ASP A 115 -2.75 20.47 -8.28
C ASP A 115 -1.87 20.07 -7.08
N PHE A 116 -0.55 20.14 -7.24
CA PHE A 116 0.39 19.87 -6.17
C PHE A 116 0.20 20.81 -4.98
N LYS A 117 -0.05 22.11 -5.24
CA LYS A 117 -0.28 23.14 -4.21
C LYS A 117 -1.69 23.08 -3.61
N GLN A 118 -2.65 22.55 -4.34
CA GLN A 118 -4.03 22.39 -3.90
C GLN A 118 -4.24 21.07 -3.15
N ARG A 119 -5.32 20.95 -2.37
CA ARG A 119 -5.70 19.69 -1.69
C ARG A 119 -6.54 18.78 -2.60
N VAL A 120 -5.99 18.42 -3.77
CA VAL A 120 -6.68 17.48 -4.67
C VAL A 120 -6.58 16.04 -4.18
N GLN A 121 -7.57 15.21 -4.55
CA GLN A 121 -7.53 13.75 -4.37
C GLN A 121 -6.27 13.17 -5.04
N CYS A 122 -5.58 12.32 -4.31
CA CYS A 122 -4.40 11.60 -4.77
C CYS A 122 -4.80 10.17 -5.14
N TYR A 123 -4.50 9.74 -6.37
CA TYR A 123 -4.76 8.39 -6.85
C TYR A 123 -3.45 7.59 -6.92
N LYS A 124 -3.35 6.49 -6.16
CA LYS A 124 -2.21 5.58 -6.15
C LYS A 124 -2.29 4.62 -7.33
N ARG A 125 -1.94 5.14 -8.50
CA ARG A 125 -1.91 4.36 -9.75
C ARG A 125 -0.73 3.39 -9.69
N LEU A 126 -0.98 2.11 -9.38
CA LEU A 126 0.08 1.11 -9.18
C LEU A 126 0.96 0.94 -10.42
N SER A 127 0.41 1.21 -11.61
CA SER A 127 1.16 1.29 -12.85
C SER A 127 2.36 2.25 -12.80
N LEU A 128 2.31 3.34 -12.02
CA LEU A 128 3.47 4.21 -11.81
C LEU A 128 4.62 3.48 -11.11
N LEU A 129 4.32 2.62 -10.13
CA LEU A 129 5.33 1.80 -9.45
C LEU A 129 5.91 0.75 -10.40
N TRP A 130 5.07 0.10 -11.20
CA TRP A 130 5.48 -0.95 -12.12
C TRP A 130 6.37 -0.42 -13.26
N MET A 131 6.16 0.83 -13.67
CA MET A 131 6.95 1.52 -14.69
C MET A 131 8.23 2.16 -14.14
N ASP A 132 8.35 2.36 -12.83
CA ASP A 132 9.59 2.89 -12.23
C ASP A 132 10.71 1.86 -12.32
N GLU A 133 11.82 2.23 -12.98
CA GLU A 133 12.94 1.31 -13.24
C GLU A 133 13.63 0.83 -11.96
N GLN A 134 13.71 1.66 -10.92
CA GLN A 134 14.36 1.28 -9.67
C GLN A 134 13.50 0.27 -8.90
N ILE A 135 12.18 0.47 -8.89
CA ILE A 135 11.22 -0.44 -8.26
C ILE A 135 11.11 -1.74 -9.07
N ALA A 136 11.02 -1.66 -10.39
CA ALA A 136 10.99 -2.82 -11.27
C ALA A 136 12.23 -3.71 -11.10
N ALA A 137 13.41 -3.11 -10.92
CA ALA A 137 14.66 -3.84 -10.69
C ALA A 137 14.67 -4.64 -9.38
N THR A 138 13.77 -4.37 -8.42
CA THR A 138 13.69 -5.16 -7.18
C THR A 138 12.87 -6.44 -7.31
N HIS A 139 12.25 -6.69 -8.48
CA HIS A 139 11.55 -7.94 -8.75
C HIS A 139 12.52 -9.13 -8.72
N PRO A 140 12.20 -10.27 -8.07
CA PRO A 140 13.12 -11.40 -7.94
C PRO A 140 13.62 -11.95 -9.28
N GLU A 141 12.80 -11.85 -10.32
CA GLU A 141 13.13 -12.27 -11.69
C GLU A 141 13.38 -11.09 -12.64
N ALA A 142 13.79 -9.92 -12.11
CA ALA A 142 14.14 -8.76 -12.94
C ALA A 142 15.24 -9.08 -13.98
N TYR A 143 16.16 -10.00 -13.65
CA TYR A 143 17.19 -10.48 -14.58
C TYR A 143 16.62 -11.22 -15.81
N LYS A 144 15.36 -11.66 -15.77
CA LYS A 144 14.61 -12.22 -16.91
C LYS A 144 13.72 -11.19 -17.61
N GLY A 145 13.85 -9.91 -17.25
CA GLY A 145 12.99 -8.83 -17.75
C GLY A 145 11.60 -8.77 -17.10
N LYS A 146 11.33 -9.52 -16.03
CA LYS A 146 10.05 -9.44 -15.30
C LYS A 146 9.99 -8.16 -14.46
N ARG A 147 8.77 -7.65 -14.28
CA ARG A 147 8.45 -6.48 -13.44
C ARG A 147 7.27 -6.81 -12.54
N TRP A 148 7.13 -6.03 -11.47
CA TRP A 148 5.91 -6.02 -10.66
C TRP A 148 4.70 -5.67 -11.52
N SER A 149 3.53 -6.19 -11.13
CA SER A 149 2.27 -6.06 -11.83
C SER A 149 1.09 -6.22 -10.85
N GLN A 150 -0.14 -6.25 -11.36
CA GLN A 150 -1.31 -6.55 -10.53
C GLN A 150 -1.27 -7.96 -9.91
N ALA A 151 -0.50 -8.89 -10.50
CA ALA A 151 -0.44 -10.26 -10.03
C ALA A 151 0.32 -10.38 -8.71
N ASP A 152 1.26 -9.47 -8.42
CA ASP A 152 2.24 -9.59 -7.34
C ASP A 152 2.39 -8.33 -6.49
N THR A 153 1.53 -7.33 -6.70
CA THR A 153 1.49 -6.10 -5.91
C THR A 153 0.21 -6.03 -5.08
N VAL A 154 0.32 -5.63 -3.81
CA VAL A 154 -0.82 -5.32 -2.94
C VAL A 154 -0.67 -3.93 -2.34
N LEU A 155 -1.76 -3.18 -2.24
CA LEU A 155 -1.87 -1.88 -1.62
C LEU A 155 -2.67 -2.00 -0.32
N ILE A 156 -2.15 -1.48 0.78
CA ILE A 156 -2.84 -1.34 2.06
C ILE A 156 -3.17 0.14 2.23
N ASP A 157 -4.46 0.45 2.27
CA ASP A 157 -4.95 1.82 2.36
C ASP A 157 -6.31 1.87 3.03
N ASP A 158 -6.59 3.00 3.68
CA ASP A 158 -7.87 3.29 4.31
C ASP A 158 -8.89 3.94 3.35
N SER A 159 -8.49 4.18 2.10
CA SER A 159 -9.31 4.86 1.10
C SER A 159 -9.44 4.05 -0.19
N VAL A 160 -10.65 3.57 -0.45
CA VAL A 160 -11.03 2.94 -1.73
C VAL A 160 -10.72 3.85 -2.91
N GLU A 161 -11.02 5.15 -2.77
CA GLU A 161 -10.83 6.11 -3.86
C GLU A 161 -9.35 6.30 -4.23
N LYS A 162 -8.40 6.12 -3.30
CA LYS A 162 -6.97 6.17 -3.64
C LYS A 162 -6.55 5.00 -4.54
N ALA A 163 -7.20 3.83 -4.44
CA ALA A 163 -6.90 2.64 -5.24
C ALA A 163 -7.76 2.51 -6.52
N ARG A 164 -8.50 3.57 -6.89
CA ARG A 164 -9.52 3.53 -7.94
C ARG A 164 -9.09 2.90 -9.28
N SER A 165 -7.82 3.03 -9.68
CA SER A 165 -7.30 2.43 -10.91
C SER A 165 -7.10 0.92 -10.83
N GLU A 166 -6.72 0.39 -9.66
CA GLU A 166 -6.44 -1.03 -9.42
C GLU A 166 -7.17 -1.53 -8.15
N PRO A 167 -8.52 -1.53 -8.13
CA PRO A 167 -9.30 -1.77 -6.91
C PRO A 167 -9.14 -3.17 -6.33
N TYR A 168 -8.83 -4.18 -7.16
CA TYR A 168 -8.59 -5.55 -6.70
C TYR A 168 -7.15 -5.78 -6.25
N ASN A 169 -6.34 -4.73 -6.12
CA ASN A 169 -5.05 -4.81 -5.45
C ASN A 169 -5.11 -4.18 -4.05
N LEU A 170 -6.27 -3.70 -3.61
CA LEU A 170 -6.46 -3.02 -2.34
C LEU A 170 -6.87 -3.99 -1.23
N ILE A 171 -6.11 -3.99 -0.13
CA ILE A 171 -6.59 -4.37 1.20
C ILE A 171 -7.14 -3.09 1.83
N HIS A 172 -8.46 -2.95 1.80
CA HIS A 172 -9.15 -1.81 2.39
C HIS A 172 -9.34 -2.05 3.88
N ILE A 173 -8.82 -1.16 4.71
CA ILE A 173 -8.93 -1.26 6.17
C ILE A 173 -9.69 -0.06 6.73
N PRO A 174 -10.30 -0.18 7.92
CA PRO A 174 -10.89 0.96 8.60
C PRO A 174 -9.85 2.06 8.83
N THR A 175 -10.25 3.32 8.62
CA THR A 175 -9.44 4.50 8.93
C THR A 175 -9.13 4.54 10.42
N TYR A 176 -7.85 4.66 10.76
CA TYR A 176 -7.39 4.87 12.12
C TYR A 176 -7.41 6.37 12.48
N GLU A 177 -8.16 6.70 13.53
CA GLU A 177 -8.34 8.07 14.02
C GLU A 177 -7.65 8.34 15.38
N GLY A 178 -6.72 7.47 15.78
CA GLY A 178 -5.93 7.65 17.01
C GLY A 178 -6.55 7.01 18.27
N ASP A 179 -7.71 6.37 18.15
CA ASP A 179 -8.37 5.67 19.25
C ASP A 179 -7.97 4.18 19.25
N LYS A 180 -6.98 3.84 20.08
CA LYS A 180 -6.41 2.49 20.16
C LYS A 180 -7.41 1.44 20.64
N GLU A 181 -8.39 1.83 21.46
CA GLU A 181 -9.37 0.91 22.04
C GLU A 181 -10.42 0.48 21.01
N LYS A 182 -10.70 1.34 20.03
CA LYS A 182 -11.73 1.09 19.00
C LYS A 182 -11.18 0.58 17.68
N ASP A 183 -9.87 0.69 17.46
CA ASP A 183 -9.23 0.28 16.21
C ASP A 183 -9.27 -1.25 16.00
N GLY A 184 -9.44 -2.00 17.09
CA GLY A 184 -9.41 -3.46 17.08
C GLY A 184 -8.06 -4.01 16.66
N GLU A 185 -8.03 -5.28 16.30
CA GLU A 185 -6.80 -6.02 15.94
C GLU A 185 -6.63 -6.10 14.41
N ILE A 186 -6.68 -4.94 13.75
CA ILE A 186 -6.73 -4.87 12.29
C ILE A 186 -5.41 -5.23 11.60
N LEU A 187 -4.26 -4.73 12.06
CA LEU A 187 -2.97 -5.01 11.43
C LEU A 187 -2.53 -6.47 11.56
N PRO A 188 -2.80 -7.17 12.68
CA PRO A 188 -2.67 -8.63 12.73
C PRO A 188 -3.52 -9.38 11.70
N GLN A 189 -4.78 -8.99 11.48
CA GLN A 189 -5.61 -9.60 10.43
C GLN A 189 -5.06 -9.33 9.02
N VAL A 190 -4.56 -8.11 8.78
CA VAL A 190 -3.91 -7.75 7.51
C VAL A 190 -2.64 -8.58 7.31
N HIS A 191 -1.87 -8.83 8.38
CA HIS A 191 -0.70 -9.71 8.34
C HIS A 191 -1.06 -11.11 7.83
N ASP A 192 -2.11 -11.73 8.39
CA ASP A 192 -2.52 -13.08 7.99
C ASP A 192 -2.98 -13.09 6.53
N TYR A 193 -3.79 -12.10 6.14
CA TYR A 193 -4.29 -12.00 4.77
C TYR A 193 -3.16 -11.78 3.73
N ILE A 194 -2.14 -10.97 4.03
CA ILE A 194 -0.99 -10.78 3.13
C ILE A 194 -0.20 -12.08 2.94
N ASN A 195 -0.11 -12.91 3.97
CA ASN A 195 0.53 -14.23 3.86
C ASN A 195 -0.28 -15.19 2.96
N GLU A 196 -1.61 -15.11 3.01
CA GLU A 196 -2.45 -15.82 2.03
C GLU A 196 -2.16 -15.31 0.61
N LEU A 197 -2.11 -14.00 0.41
CA LEU A 197 -1.80 -13.40 -0.90
C LEU A 197 -0.44 -13.85 -1.45
N ALA A 198 0.58 -13.97 -0.59
CA ALA A 198 1.90 -14.48 -0.97
C ALA A 198 1.87 -15.93 -1.47
N ARG A 199 0.79 -16.68 -1.19
CA ARG A 199 0.54 -18.05 -1.69
C ARG A 199 -0.41 -18.07 -2.89
N THR A 200 -0.61 -16.96 -3.58
CA THR A 200 -1.48 -16.89 -4.77
C THR A 200 -0.69 -16.60 -6.04
N ALA A 201 -1.13 -17.16 -7.17
CA ALA A 201 -0.52 -16.88 -8.47
C ALA A 201 -0.78 -15.44 -8.93
N ASP A 202 -1.95 -14.89 -8.60
CA ASP A 202 -2.35 -13.53 -8.95
C ASP A 202 -3.20 -12.91 -7.82
N ILE A 203 -2.65 -11.86 -7.22
CA ILE A 203 -3.28 -11.13 -6.11
C ILE A 203 -4.61 -10.49 -6.53
N SER A 204 -4.68 -9.92 -7.72
CA SER A 204 -5.88 -9.22 -8.21
C SER A 204 -7.07 -10.17 -8.38
N THR A 205 -6.83 -11.38 -8.88
CA THR A 205 -7.86 -12.42 -8.98
C THR A 205 -8.32 -12.89 -7.59
N PHE A 206 -7.37 -13.06 -6.66
CA PHE A 206 -7.68 -13.54 -5.31
C PHE A 206 -8.50 -12.52 -4.53
N ILE A 207 -8.03 -11.27 -4.42
CA ILE A 207 -8.74 -10.20 -3.70
C ILE A 207 -10.13 -9.97 -4.30
N ARG A 208 -10.29 -10.03 -5.63
CA ARG A 208 -11.62 -9.92 -6.24
C ARG A 208 -12.55 -11.05 -5.78
N SER A 209 -12.05 -12.28 -5.74
CA SER A 209 -12.85 -13.46 -5.39
C SER A 209 -13.14 -13.56 -3.89
N ARG A 210 -12.21 -13.09 -3.05
CA ARG A 210 -12.22 -13.21 -1.60
C ARG A 210 -11.66 -11.91 -1.00
N PRO A 211 -12.40 -10.80 -1.05
CA PRO A 211 -11.91 -9.53 -0.55
C PRO A 211 -11.62 -9.62 0.96
N PHE A 212 -10.61 -8.87 1.41
CA PHE A 212 -10.34 -8.73 2.84
C PHE A 212 -11.58 -8.21 3.56
N GLN A 213 -11.93 -8.84 4.68
CA GLN A 213 -13.02 -8.42 5.56
C GLN A 213 -12.47 -8.33 6.98
N ALA A 214 -12.48 -7.13 7.55
CA ALA A 214 -12.09 -6.93 8.94
C ALA A 214 -13.12 -7.59 9.86
N ASP A 215 -12.65 -8.47 10.74
CA ASP A 215 -13.43 -9.04 11.83
C ASP A 215 -13.16 -8.23 13.12
N PRO A 216 -14.15 -7.46 13.63
CA PRO A 216 -13.99 -6.67 14.85
C PRO A 216 -13.92 -7.54 16.11
N THR A 217 -14.30 -8.82 16.02
CA THR A 217 -14.27 -9.78 17.12
C THR A 217 -12.96 -10.54 17.21
N TRP A 218 -12.11 -10.45 16.19
CA TRP A 218 -10.81 -11.10 16.16
C TRP A 218 -9.92 -10.61 17.31
N ARG A 219 -9.20 -11.53 17.94
CA ARG A 219 -8.24 -11.27 19.01
C ARG A 219 -6.96 -12.03 18.73
N LEU A 220 -5.83 -11.47 19.16
CA LEU A 220 -4.54 -12.16 19.10
C LEU A 220 -4.66 -13.50 19.85
N PRO A 221 -4.21 -14.61 19.24
CA PRO A 221 -4.22 -15.92 19.88
C PRO A 221 -3.26 -16.02 21.07
#